data_AF-A0AAC9ERE2-F1
#
_entry.id   AF-A0AAC9ERE2-F1
#
_cell.length_a   1.000
_cell.length_b   1.000
_cell.length_c   1.000
_cell.angle_alpha   90.00
_cell.angle_beta   90.00
_cell.angle_gamma   90.00
#
_symmetry.space_group_name_H-M   'P 1'
#
loop_
_entity.id
_entity.type
_entity.pdbx_description
1 polymer ?
#
loop_
_entity_poly.entity_id
_entity_poly.type
_entity_poly.pdbx_seq_one_letter_code
_entity_poly.pdbx_strand_id
1 'polypeptide(L)'
;MSTHLWAKRLAQVAVAASALIGIAWGGQTVANASTLAIPDISEWQGKLTASQVSNLKSQVSFVINRRQYGSSYQDLYAANNTALYVKYGIPFGEYDYARFTSAASAKQEAKDFYNRSNKNAQFYVLDFEENDVTSGTTNAAVKAWYDEMSALTNKKLVFYSYQSFATNYANTARQSFDAQWIANYSYTPTIAHALWQYTDHNYLAALGEYTDNSKAVTSVHPVSWWTDGLTAALTHTTTSYAYSSYKKGQHVYLHKGATKDADGKAIAAADRQKFYKITQVKSVTQSKSQQALYLAGLNRWVLSEDATGYWVGQHGSFNLKKKLYVYSNSSLTKKTGSYYVAGDTVAGKVVKAPSGKSYRIKTKLGYLSANTKYSDHAYYESLGANKVITTKKPIYEYTRSSFKKANRTTRVAKGTTLTVTGIKRRSTGSRYFVLSNGKYVTAQMAYVTE
;
A
#
# COMPACT_ATOMS: atom_id res chain seq x y z
N MET A 1 30.21 -37.51 -27.81
CA MET A 1 29.40 -38.74 -27.70
C MET A 1 27.96 -38.34 -27.41
N SER A 2 27.14 -38.37 -28.46
CA SER A 2 25.69 -38.31 -28.44
C SER A 2 25.10 -39.70 -28.16
N THR A 3 23.93 -39.76 -27.51
CA THR A 3 22.77 -40.62 -27.84
C THR A 3 21.61 -40.21 -26.89
N HIS A 4 20.53 -39.53 -27.33
CA HIS A 4 19.39 -39.95 -28.20
C HIS A 4 18.14 -40.28 -27.32
N LEU A 5 16.85 -39.99 -27.58
CA LEU A 5 15.96 -39.47 -28.66
C LEU A 5 14.64 -39.01 -27.94
N TRP A 6 13.62 -38.31 -28.46
CA TRP A 6 13.16 -37.96 -29.82
C TRP A 6 12.13 -36.80 -29.72
N ALA A 7 12.21 -35.78 -30.60
CA ALA A 7 11.30 -35.51 -31.75
C ALA A 7 9.94 -34.86 -31.37
N LYS A 8 9.44 -33.78 -31.97
CA LYS A 8 9.72 -33.10 -33.26
C LYS A 8 9.36 -31.61 -33.12
N ARG A 9 10.16 -30.74 -33.73
CA ARG A 9 9.73 -29.40 -34.17
C ARG A 9 9.08 -29.53 -35.54
N LEU A 10 8.04 -28.75 -35.78
CA LEU A 10 7.80 -28.13 -37.09
C LEU A 10 7.62 -26.62 -36.86
N ALA A 11 8.26 -25.85 -37.74
CA ALA A 11 8.29 -24.41 -37.74
C ALA A 11 7.62 -23.88 -39.03
N GLN A 12 7.41 -22.57 -39.06
CA GLN A 12 6.98 -21.70 -40.18
C GLN A 12 5.46 -21.53 -40.36
N VAL A 13 4.90 -20.37 -40.75
CA VAL A 13 5.20 -18.91 -40.71
C VAL A 13 3.89 -18.24 -41.21
N ALA A 14 3.67 -16.97 -40.80
CA ALA A 14 2.80 -15.93 -41.41
C ALA A 14 1.26 -15.87 -41.20
N VAL A 15 0.86 -14.79 -40.50
CA VAL A 15 -0.14 -13.73 -40.83
C VAL A 15 -1.55 -14.10 -41.34
N ALA A 16 -2.56 -13.67 -40.55
CA ALA A 16 -3.83 -13.00 -40.92
C ALA A 16 -5.11 -13.59 -40.27
N ALA A 17 -5.74 -12.74 -39.45
CA ALA A 17 -7.19 -12.51 -39.28
C ALA A 17 -8.20 -13.67 -39.12
N SER A 18 -8.83 -13.67 -37.93
CA SER A 18 -10.27 -13.88 -37.64
C SER A 18 -10.96 -15.22 -37.96
N ALA A 19 -11.37 -15.94 -36.90
CA ALA A 19 -12.78 -16.30 -36.66
C ALA A 19 -12.96 -16.80 -35.21
N LEU A 20 -14.01 -16.29 -34.57
CA LEU A 20 -14.49 -16.57 -33.21
C LEU A 20 -15.27 -17.89 -33.12
N ILE A 21 -15.63 -18.24 -31.86
CA ILE A 21 -16.66 -19.18 -31.36
C ILE A 21 -16.09 -20.54 -30.92
N GLY A 22 -16.26 -21.04 -29.69
CA GLY A 22 -16.96 -20.57 -28.49
C GLY A 22 -16.85 -21.69 -27.42
N ILE A 23 -16.43 -21.40 -26.19
CA ILE A 23 -17.24 -21.08 -24.98
C ILE A 23 -17.32 -22.28 -24.02
N ALA A 24 -16.78 -22.12 -22.81
CA ALA A 24 -17.52 -22.37 -21.57
C ALA A 24 -16.85 -21.67 -20.37
N TRP A 25 -17.46 -20.54 -20.02
CA TRP A 25 -17.64 -19.92 -18.70
C TRP A 25 -16.60 -20.11 -17.58
N GLY A 26 -15.89 -19.00 -17.34
CA GLY A 26 -15.40 -18.59 -16.04
C GLY A 26 -15.03 -17.12 -16.16
N GLY A 27 -15.99 -16.22 -15.93
CA GLY A 27 -15.77 -14.78 -15.98
C GLY A 27 -14.60 -14.40 -15.07
N GLN A 28 -13.45 -14.12 -15.67
CA GLN A 28 -12.40 -13.41 -14.97
C GLN A 28 -12.87 -11.97 -14.84
N THR A 29 -13.46 -11.69 -13.69
CA THR A 29 -13.51 -10.34 -13.16
C THR A 29 -12.09 -9.79 -13.20
N VAL A 30 -11.86 -8.81 -14.07
CA VAL A 30 -10.70 -7.94 -13.94
C VAL A 30 -10.78 -7.35 -12.55
N ALA A 31 -9.92 -7.81 -11.65
CA ALA A 31 -9.82 -7.26 -10.31
C ALA A 31 -9.49 -5.77 -10.43
N ASN A 32 -10.47 -4.91 -10.12
CA ASN A 32 -10.25 -3.48 -9.98
C ASN A 32 -9.11 -3.31 -8.97
N ALA A 33 -7.99 -2.73 -9.40
CA ALA A 33 -6.93 -2.36 -8.47
C ALA A 33 -7.55 -1.46 -7.39
N SER A 34 -7.43 -1.82 -6.11
CA SER A 34 -8.00 -1.01 -5.03
C SER A 34 -7.31 0.34 -5.02
N THR A 35 -8.04 1.40 -5.33
CA THR A 35 -7.58 2.77 -5.12
C THR A 35 -7.52 3.04 -3.62
N LEU A 36 -6.61 3.91 -3.19
CA LEU A 36 -6.67 4.48 -1.84
C LEU A 36 -7.94 5.34 -1.73
N ALA A 37 -8.33 5.70 -0.50
CA ALA A 37 -9.51 6.52 -0.26
C ALA A 37 -9.54 7.78 -1.15
N ILE A 38 -10.72 8.16 -1.60
CA ILE A 38 -10.99 9.41 -2.28
C ILE A 38 -12.05 10.13 -1.45
N PRO A 39 -11.64 10.76 -0.34
CA PRO A 39 -12.57 11.49 0.49
C PRO A 39 -12.92 12.83 -0.16
N ASP A 40 -14.15 13.23 0.04
CA ASP A 40 -14.56 14.61 -0.07
C ASP A 40 -14.61 15.27 1.32
N ILE A 41 -14.17 16.52 1.38
CA ILE A 41 -13.88 17.26 2.62
C ILE A 41 -14.51 18.65 2.53
N SER A 42 -15.13 19.10 3.60
CA SER A 42 -15.69 20.45 3.74
C SER A 42 -15.34 21.04 5.10
N GLU A 43 -15.97 22.15 5.45
CA GLU A 43 -15.84 22.74 6.79
C GLU A 43 -16.23 21.80 7.93
N TRP A 44 -17.01 20.75 7.64
CA TRP A 44 -17.42 19.74 8.61
C TRP A 44 -16.25 18.92 9.18
N GLN A 45 -15.15 18.78 8.42
CA GLN A 45 -13.90 18.17 8.91
C GLN A 45 -12.93 19.23 9.49
N GLY A 46 -13.40 20.46 9.66
CA GLY A 46 -12.67 21.51 10.33
C GLY A 46 -11.46 22.06 9.56
N LYS A 47 -10.70 22.90 10.28
CA LYS A 47 -9.46 23.49 9.78
C LYS A 47 -8.33 22.47 9.90
N LEU A 48 -7.96 21.85 8.79
CA LEU A 48 -6.93 20.83 8.79
C LEU A 48 -5.57 21.42 9.20
N THR A 49 -4.83 20.66 10.01
CA THR A 49 -3.47 20.98 10.41
C THR A 49 -2.45 20.45 9.41
N ALA A 50 -1.25 21.03 9.41
CA ALA A 50 -0.11 20.54 8.65
C ALA A 50 0.19 19.04 8.90
N SER A 51 0.03 18.58 10.14
CA SER A 51 0.25 17.17 10.48
C SER A 51 -0.85 16.27 9.92
N GLN A 52 -2.13 16.66 10.02
CA GLN A 52 -3.24 15.91 9.44
C GLN A 52 -3.05 15.76 7.93
N VAL A 53 -2.79 16.86 7.22
CA VAL A 53 -2.58 16.82 5.76
C VAL A 53 -1.33 16.03 5.38
N SER A 54 -0.20 16.20 6.08
CA SER A 54 1.00 15.40 5.80
C SER A 54 0.75 13.89 5.95
N ASN A 55 -0.05 13.49 6.95
CA ASN A 55 -0.39 12.09 7.20
C ASN A 55 -1.45 11.56 6.21
N LEU A 56 -2.33 12.44 5.72
CA LEU A 56 -3.40 12.12 4.77
C LEU A 56 -2.82 11.64 3.44
N LYS A 57 -1.67 12.18 3.00
CA LYS A 57 -1.03 11.87 1.71
C LYS A 57 -0.86 10.38 1.42
N SER A 58 -0.57 9.56 2.43
CA SER A 58 -0.40 8.11 2.25
C SER A 58 -1.69 7.30 2.31
N GLN A 59 -2.82 7.94 2.65
CA GLN A 59 -4.12 7.29 2.85
C GLN A 59 -5.09 7.57 1.71
N VAL A 60 -4.80 8.55 0.85
CA VAL A 60 -5.70 9.00 -0.21
C VAL A 60 -5.10 8.92 -1.60
N SER A 61 -5.95 8.70 -2.60
CA SER A 61 -5.56 8.84 -4.02
C SER A 61 -5.56 10.31 -4.42
N PHE A 62 -6.59 11.05 -4.00
CA PHE A 62 -6.76 12.50 -4.09
C PHE A 62 -7.89 12.90 -3.14
N VAL A 63 -8.08 14.21 -2.93
CA VAL A 63 -9.17 14.78 -2.11
C VAL A 63 -10.11 15.61 -2.98
N ILE A 64 -11.39 15.71 -2.65
CA ILE A 64 -12.32 16.68 -3.27
C ILE A 64 -12.79 17.66 -2.20
N ASN A 65 -12.38 18.93 -2.26
CA ASN A 65 -12.67 19.87 -1.18
C ASN A 65 -13.81 20.81 -1.55
N ARG A 66 -14.81 21.01 -0.68
CA ARG A 66 -15.84 22.03 -0.91
C ARG A 66 -15.19 23.39 -0.98
N ARG A 67 -15.60 24.22 -1.93
CA ARG A 67 -15.15 25.62 -2.00
C ARG A 67 -16.22 26.58 -1.53
N GLN A 68 -17.47 26.29 -1.87
CA GLN A 68 -18.59 27.17 -1.60
C GLN A 68 -19.89 26.38 -1.46
N TYR A 69 -20.89 27.03 -0.87
CA TYR A 69 -22.27 26.62 -0.85
C TYR A 69 -23.07 27.73 -1.54
N GLY A 70 -23.23 27.56 -2.85
CA GLY A 70 -23.66 28.59 -3.78
C GLY A 70 -22.83 29.87 -3.76
N SER A 71 -23.36 30.90 -4.44
CA SER A 71 -22.73 32.22 -4.45
C SER A 71 -22.65 32.89 -3.07
N SER A 72 -23.54 32.57 -2.14
CA SER A 72 -23.69 33.31 -0.88
C SER A 72 -22.71 32.91 0.21
N TYR A 73 -22.08 31.73 0.13
CA TYR A 73 -21.26 31.21 1.23
C TYR A 73 -19.96 30.56 0.74
N GLN A 74 -18.83 31.00 1.29
CA GLN A 74 -17.53 30.37 1.07
C GLN A 74 -17.23 29.43 2.24
N ASP A 75 -16.77 28.22 1.92
CA ASP A 75 -16.38 27.26 2.96
C ASP A 75 -15.25 27.82 3.84
N LEU A 76 -15.45 27.79 5.16
CA LEU A 76 -14.58 28.47 6.14
C LEU A 76 -13.13 28.01 6.08
N TYR A 77 -12.89 26.74 5.71
CA TYR A 77 -11.58 26.11 5.83
C TYR A 77 -10.96 25.71 4.49
N ALA A 78 -11.70 25.79 3.38
CA ALA A 78 -11.22 25.43 2.05
C ALA A 78 -9.90 26.12 1.67
N ALA A 79 -9.76 27.43 1.91
CA ALA A 79 -8.54 28.16 1.60
C ALA A 79 -7.32 27.63 2.38
N ASN A 80 -7.49 27.32 3.66
CA ASN A 80 -6.45 26.70 4.49
C ASN A 80 -6.12 25.29 4.00
N ASN A 81 -7.15 24.45 3.84
CA ASN A 81 -7.00 23.03 3.56
C ASN A 81 -6.35 22.81 2.18
N THR A 82 -6.81 23.51 1.15
CA THR A 82 -6.23 23.41 -0.20
C THR A 82 -4.82 23.99 -0.29
N ALA A 83 -4.49 25.05 0.46
CA ALA A 83 -3.10 25.52 0.55
C ALA A 83 -2.17 24.47 1.17
N LEU A 84 -2.66 23.70 2.15
CA LEU A 84 -1.92 22.56 2.70
C LEU A 84 -1.82 21.40 1.70
N TYR A 85 -2.87 21.09 0.93
CA TYR A 85 -2.78 20.06 -0.11
C TYR A 85 -1.70 20.39 -1.14
N VAL A 86 -1.62 21.65 -1.57
CA VAL A 86 -0.53 22.14 -2.42
C VAL A 86 0.83 21.95 -1.74
N LYS A 87 0.97 22.43 -0.50
CA LYS A 87 2.23 22.37 0.26
C LYS A 87 2.75 20.94 0.44
N TYR A 88 1.86 19.98 0.70
CA TYR A 88 2.22 18.59 0.95
C TYR A 88 2.13 17.71 -0.30
N GLY A 89 1.69 18.25 -1.44
CA GLY A 89 1.59 17.54 -2.71
C GLY A 89 0.54 16.42 -2.67
N ILE A 90 -0.65 16.73 -2.15
CA ILE A 90 -1.86 15.92 -2.30
C ILE A 90 -2.62 16.46 -3.50
N PRO A 91 -2.84 15.67 -4.57
CA PRO A 91 -3.74 16.08 -5.65
C PRO A 91 -5.16 16.27 -5.13
N PHE A 92 -5.85 17.31 -5.60
CA PHE A 92 -7.21 17.58 -5.16
C PHE A 92 -8.06 18.20 -6.27
N GLY A 93 -9.36 17.95 -6.24
CA GLY A 93 -10.38 18.77 -6.91
C GLY A 93 -11.07 19.69 -5.90
N GLU A 94 -11.87 20.62 -6.40
CA GLU A 94 -12.79 21.40 -5.56
C GLU A 94 -14.23 21.25 -6.05
N TYR A 95 -15.20 21.35 -5.15
CA TYR A 95 -16.63 21.27 -5.49
C TYR A 95 -17.43 22.49 -5.05
N ASP A 96 -18.46 22.78 -5.83
CA ASP A 96 -19.46 23.83 -5.64
C ASP A 96 -20.81 23.17 -5.29
N TYR A 97 -21.28 23.36 -4.06
CA TYR A 97 -22.62 22.90 -3.68
C TYR A 97 -23.67 23.87 -4.23
N ALA A 98 -24.46 23.40 -5.18
CA ALA A 98 -25.34 24.23 -5.99
C ALA A 98 -26.46 24.89 -5.17
N ARG A 99 -26.65 26.20 -5.31
CA ARG A 99 -27.82 26.95 -4.77
C ARG A 99 -28.42 27.95 -5.77
N PHE A 100 -28.15 27.77 -7.05
CA PHE A 100 -28.69 28.63 -8.09
C PHE A 100 -30.21 28.46 -8.26
N THR A 101 -30.90 29.57 -8.56
CA THR A 101 -32.37 29.61 -8.75
C THR A 101 -32.80 29.74 -10.21
N SER A 102 -31.85 29.95 -11.12
CA SER A 102 -32.07 30.13 -12.56
C SER A 102 -30.78 29.87 -13.35
N ALA A 103 -30.87 29.81 -14.69
CA ALA A 103 -29.69 29.74 -15.55
C ALA A 103 -28.77 30.96 -15.41
N ALA A 104 -29.31 32.15 -15.12
CA ALA A 104 -28.50 33.35 -14.93
C ALA A 104 -27.70 33.29 -13.61
N SER A 105 -28.35 32.88 -12.51
CA SER A 105 -27.66 32.70 -11.23
C SER A 105 -26.66 31.53 -11.28
N ALA A 106 -26.93 30.47 -12.04
CA ALA A 106 -26.00 29.36 -12.22
C ALA A 106 -24.69 29.79 -12.89
N LYS A 107 -24.75 30.70 -13.87
CA LYS A 107 -23.55 31.33 -14.45
C LYS A 107 -22.81 32.20 -13.43
N GLN A 108 -23.53 32.95 -12.61
CA GLN A 108 -22.89 33.76 -11.58
C GLN A 108 -22.19 32.88 -10.53
N GLU A 109 -22.84 31.80 -10.13
CA GLU A 109 -22.31 30.83 -9.16
C GLU A 109 -21.05 30.13 -9.69
N ALA A 110 -21.04 29.72 -10.96
CA ALA A 110 -19.85 29.21 -11.66
C ALA A 110 -18.68 30.22 -11.64
N LYS A 111 -18.95 31.50 -11.94
CA LYS A 111 -17.92 32.56 -11.89
C LYS A 111 -17.36 32.73 -10.48
N ASP A 112 -18.23 32.77 -9.49
CA ASP A 112 -17.84 32.90 -8.09
C ASP A 112 -16.98 31.71 -7.66
N PHE A 113 -17.44 30.49 -7.96
CA PHE A 113 -16.73 29.26 -7.68
C PHE A 113 -15.35 29.24 -8.31
N TYR A 114 -15.25 29.57 -9.61
CA TYR A 114 -13.98 29.62 -10.30
C TYR A 114 -13.04 30.66 -9.68
N ASN A 115 -13.54 31.86 -9.39
CA ASN A 115 -12.74 32.94 -8.80
C ASN A 115 -12.21 32.60 -7.41
N ARG A 116 -13.02 31.91 -6.61
CA ARG A 116 -12.66 31.46 -5.25
C ARG A 116 -11.69 30.28 -5.29
N SER A 117 -11.85 29.38 -6.25
CA SER A 117 -11.12 28.12 -6.31
C SER A 117 -9.60 28.28 -6.38
N ASN A 118 -8.89 27.41 -5.68
CA ASN A 118 -7.45 27.29 -5.73
C ASN A 118 -7.02 26.83 -7.13
N LYS A 119 -6.17 27.62 -7.78
CA LYS A 119 -5.74 27.34 -9.17
C LYS A 119 -4.88 26.08 -9.32
N ASN A 120 -4.47 25.42 -8.22
CA ASN A 120 -3.84 24.10 -8.25
C ASN A 120 -4.83 22.92 -8.21
N ALA A 121 -6.14 23.15 -8.03
CA ALA A 121 -7.14 22.09 -8.15
C ALA A 121 -7.03 21.41 -9.53
N GLN A 122 -7.14 20.09 -9.59
CA GLN A 122 -6.92 19.32 -10.82
C GLN A 122 -8.19 19.25 -11.68
N PHE A 123 -9.35 19.35 -11.05
CA PHE A 123 -10.67 19.36 -11.67
C PHE A 123 -11.64 20.13 -10.78
N TYR A 124 -12.79 20.48 -11.33
CA TYR A 124 -13.86 21.18 -10.64
C TYR A 124 -15.15 20.37 -10.72
N VAL A 125 -15.92 20.38 -9.63
CA VAL A 125 -17.15 19.61 -9.51
C VAL A 125 -18.33 20.55 -9.30
N LEU A 126 -19.42 20.32 -10.03
CA LEU A 126 -20.74 20.82 -9.64
C LEU A 126 -21.42 19.74 -8.80
N ASP A 127 -21.72 20.05 -7.55
CA ASP A 127 -22.53 19.24 -6.65
C ASP A 127 -23.98 19.74 -6.73
N PHE A 128 -24.86 18.96 -7.39
CA PHE A 128 -26.26 19.31 -7.61
C PHE A 128 -27.17 18.22 -7.04
N GLU A 129 -27.61 18.41 -5.80
CA GLU A 129 -28.43 17.46 -5.04
C GLU A 129 -29.69 18.05 -4.41
N GLU A 130 -29.92 19.35 -4.61
CA GLU A 130 -31.16 20.06 -4.24
C GLU A 130 -31.64 20.93 -5.40
N ASN A 131 -32.96 21.11 -5.52
CA ASN A 131 -33.56 21.92 -6.58
C ASN A 131 -34.11 23.24 -6.04
N ASP A 132 -33.31 24.29 -6.12
CA ASP A 132 -33.71 25.67 -5.81
C ASP A 132 -34.19 26.46 -7.05
N VAL A 133 -34.28 25.82 -8.22
CA VAL A 133 -34.61 26.51 -9.47
C VAL A 133 -36.08 26.94 -9.48
N THR A 134 -36.29 28.26 -9.43
CA THR A 134 -37.61 28.90 -9.49
C THR A 134 -37.93 29.50 -10.85
N SER A 135 -36.92 29.67 -11.72
CA SER A 135 -37.09 30.20 -13.07
C SER A 135 -36.31 29.41 -14.11
N GLY A 136 -37.01 28.85 -15.09
CA GLY A 136 -36.45 27.98 -16.13
C GLY A 136 -36.50 26.50 -15.74
N THR A 137 -35.58 25.69 -16.26
CA THR A 137 -35.47 24.27 -15.93
C THR A 137 -34.14 23.97 -15.26
N THR A 138 -34.11 22.94 -14.43
CA THR A 138 -32.90 22.45 -13.77
C THR A 138 -31.81 22.03 -14.77
N ASN A 139 -32.17 21.35 -15.86
CA ASN A 139 -31.22 21.04 -16.93
C ASN A 139 -30.65 22.30 -17.59
N ALA A 140 -31.45 23.35 -17.81
CA ALA A 140 -30.95 24.60 -18.36
C ALA A 140 -30.00 25.31 -17.38
N ALA A 141 -30.27 25.25 -16.07
CA ALA A 141 -29.41 25.85 -15.05
C ALA A 141 -28.07 25.10 -14.90
N VAL A 142 -28.11 23.76 -14.79
CA VAL A 142 -26.92 22.91 -14.75
C VAL A 142 -26.07 23.10 -16.02
N LYS A 143 -26.70 23.14 -17.19
CA LYS A 143 -26.02 23.39 -18.46
C LYS A 143 -25.38 24.78 -18.51
N ALA A 144 -26.05 25.80 -17.96
CA ALA A 144 -25.52 27.15 -17.90
C ALA A 144 -24.30 27.26 -16.97
N TRP A 145 -24.28 26.55 -15.84
CA TRP A 145 -23.09 26.43 -14.99
C TRP A 145 -21.93 25.76 -15.74
N TYR A 146 -22.21 24.65 -16.43
CA TYR A 146 -21.20 23.93 -17.23
C TYR A 146 -20.62 24.80 -18.34
N ASP A 147 -21.46 25.49 -19.10
CA ASP A 147 -21.03 26.36 -20.19
C ASP A 147 -20.16 27.53 -19.69
N GLU A 148 -20.49 28.09 -18.53
CA GLU A 148 -19.69 29.16 -17.93
C GLU A 148 -18.34 28.62 -17.43
N MET A 149 -18.32 27.51 -16.69
CA MET A 149 -17.07 26.92 -16.22
C MET A 149 -16.17 26.49 -17.38
N SER A 150 -16.73 25.89 -18.43
CA SER A 150 -15.95 25.47 -19.61
C SER A 150 -15.36 26.66 -20.38
N ALA A 151 -16.01 27.83 -20.34
CA ALA A 151 -15.45 29.06 -20.88
C ALA A 151 -14.33 29.65 -19.99
N LEU A 152 -14.38 29.44 -18.67
CA LEU A 152 -13.43 30.00 -17.70
C LEU A 152 -12.16 29.15 -17.54
N THR A 153 -12.20 27.86 -17.87
CA THR A 153 -11.10 26.92 -17.61
C THR A 153 -11.07 25.76 -18.60
N ASN A 154 -9.87 25.23 -18.86
CA ASN A 154 -9.65 24.00 -19.63
C ASN A 154 -9.55 22.73 -18.74
N LYS A 155 -9.71 22.89 -17.42
CA LYS A 155 -9.72 21.78 -16.48
C LYS A 155 -11.01 20.98 -16.58
N LYS A 156 -10.93 19.72 -16.18
CA LYS A 156 -12.05 18.78 -16.20
C LYS A 156 -13.19 19.26 -15.31
N LEU A 157 -14.41 19.14 -15.81
CA LEU A 157 -15.64 19.44 -15.10
C LEU A 157 -16.37 18.13 -14.79
N VAL A 158 -16.73 17.96 -13.53
CA VAL A 158 -17.35 16.74 -13.00
C VAL A 158 -18.73 17.07 -12.46
N PHE A 159 -19.71 16.23 -12.77
CA PHE A 159 -21.05 16.34 -12.19
C PHE A 159 -21.19 15.41 -10.99
N TYR A 160 -21.60 15.94 -9.84
CA TYR A 160 -21.96 15.15 -8.66
C TYR A 160 -23.44 15.25 -8.31
N SER A 161 -24.01 14.12 -7.90
CA SER A 161 -25.34 14.00 -7.30
C SER A 161 -25.58 12.56 -6.82
N TYR A 162 -26.61 12.33 -5.99
CA TYR A 162 -27.13 10.98 -5.77
C TYR A 162 -28.02 10.51 -6.94
N GLN A 163 -28.00 9.20 -7.21
CA GLN A 163 -28.50 8.64 -8.47
C GLN A 163 -29.93 9.08 -8.85
N SER A 164 -30.89 9.00 -7.93
CA SER A 164 -32.29 9.31 -8.24
C SER A 164 -32.53 10.78 -8.55
N PHE A 165 -31.82 11.68 -7.86
CA PHE A 165 -31.90 13.12 -8.12
C PHE A 165 -31.28 13.47 -9.49
N ALA A 166 -30.10 12.93 -9.79
CA ALA A 166 -29.45 13.10 -11.08
C ALA A 166 -30.39 12.74 -12.25
N THR A 167 -31.10 11.62 -12.14
CA THR A 167 -32.04 11.16 -13.18
C THR A 167 -33.32 11.97 -13.27
N ASN A 168 -33.76 12.59 -12.18
CA ASN A 168 -35.00 13.37 -12.17
C ASN A 168 -34.78 14.82 -12.59
N TYR A 169 -33.66 15.43 -12.19
CA TYR A 169 -33.46 16.87 -12.29
C TYR A 169 -32.34 17.29 -13.26
N ALA A 170 -31.37 16.42 -13.58
CA ALA A 170 -30.22 16.81 -14.41
C ALA A 170 -29.88 15.79 -15.51
N ASN A 171 -30.82 14.91 -15.89
CA ASN A 171 -30.50 13.71 -16.66
C ASN A 171 -29.88 13.98 -18.04
N THR A 172 -30.25 15.09 -18.68
CA THR A 172 -29.70 15.48 -19.99
C THR A 172 -28.44 16.34 -19.83
N ALA A 173 -28.48 17.34 -18.93
CA ALA A 173 -27.37 18.27 -18.74
C ALA A 173 -26.11 17.62 -18.14
N ARG A 174 -26.27 16.63 -17.24
CA ARG A 174 -25.13 15.90 -16.63
C ARG A 174 -24.24 15.19 -17.66
N GLN A 175 -24.79 14.88 -18.83
CA GLN A 175 -24.06 14.20 -19.90
C GLN A 175 -23.06 15.11 -20.62
N SER A 176 -23.12 16.43 -20.41
CA SER A 176 -22.13 17.37 -20.95
C SER A 176 -20.80 17.36 -20.19
N PHE A 177 -20.79 16.87 -18.95
CA PHE A 177 -19.60 16.88 -18.09
C PHE A 177 -18.58 15.81 -18.50
N ASP A 178 -17.31 16.06 -18.24
CA ASP A 178 -16.20 15.15 -18.58
C ASP A 178 -16.28 13.83 -17.79
N ALA A 179 -16.83 13.88 -16.58
CA ALA A 179 -17.05 12.72 -15.74
C ALA A 179 -18.26 12.91 -14.80
N GLN A 180 -18.79 11.79 -14.31
CA GLN A 180 -19.90 11.77 -13.38
C GLN A 180 -19.49 11.08 -12.08
N TRP A 181 -19.69 11.76 -10.96
CA TRP A 181 -19.48 11.29 -9.61
C TRP A 181 -20.84 11.02 -8.97
N ILE A 182 -21.22 9.76 -8.81
CA ILE A 182 -22.58 9.40 -8.37
C ILE A 182 -22.55 8.79 -6.98
N ALA A 183 -23.38 9.31 -6.09
CA ALA A 183 -23.58 8.75 -4.75
C ALA A 183 -24.65 7.65 -4.74
N ASN A 184 -24.32 6.53 -4.09
CA ASN A 184 -25.25 5.47 -3.72
C ASN A 184 -24.61 4.57 -2.66
N TYR A 185 -25.13 4.60 -1.43
CA TYR A 185 -24.50 3.87 -0.32
C TYR A 185 -24.93 2.41 -0.21
N SER A 186 -25.96 2.02 -0.95
CA SER A 186 -26.56 0.68 -0.88
C SER A 186 -25.99 -0.27 -1.93
N TYR A 187 -25.70 0.23 -3.13
CA TYR A 187 -25.21 -0.58 -4.25
C TYR A 187 -24.49 0.28 -5.30
N THR A 188 -23.74 -0.38 -6.19
CA THR A 188 -23.08 0.29 -7.32
C THR A 188 -24.09 1.07 -8.17
N PRO A 189 -23.87 2.35 -8.49
CA PRO A 189 -24.77 3.11 -9.33
C PRO A 189 -25.03 2.39 -10.67
N THR A 190 -26.28 2.41 -11.11
CA THR A 190 -26.75 1.81 -12.37
C THR A 190 -26.76 2.80 -13.53
N ILE A 191 -26.52 4.08 -13.27
CA ILE A 191 -26.29 5.11 -14.30
C ILE A 191 -24.79 5.28 -14.58
N ALA A 192 -24.46 5.91 -15.71
CA ALA A 192 -23.08 6.24 -16.07
C ALA A 192 -22.37 7.01 -14.96
N HIS A 193 -21.21 6.52 -14.52
CA HIS A 193 -20.38 7.12 -13.49
C HIS A 193 -18.91 6.74 -13.70
N ALA A 194 -18.01 7.67 -13.39
CA ALA A 194 -16.57 7.47 -13.36
C ALA A 194 -16.01 7.48 -11.93
N LEU A 195 -16.76 8.04 -10.98
CA LEU A 195 -16.47 8.03 -9.55
C LEU A 195 -17.76 7.62 -8.80
N TRP A 196 -17.64 6.75 -7.80
CA TRP A 196 -18.78 6.31 -6.99
C TRP A 196 -18.53 6.66 -5.52
N GLN A 197 -19.32 7.56 -4.94
CA GLN A 197 -19.39 7.77 -3.50
C GLN A 197 -20.22 6.66 -2.86
N TYR A 198 -19.56 5.77 -2.13
CA TYR A 198 -20.17 4.53 -1.67
C TYR A 198 -20.45 4.51 -0.16
N THR A 199 -19.96 5.49 0.58
CA THR A 199 -20.17 5.62 2.02
C THR A 199 -19.90 7.04 2.47
N ASP A 200 -20.60 7.42 3.53
CA ASP A 200 -20.42 8.59 4.40
C ASP A 200 -19.70 8.25 5.72
N HIS A 201 -19.29 6.98 5.89
CA HIS A 201 -18.75 6.43 7.14
C HIS A 201 -17.38 5.76 6.96
N ASN A 202 -16.48 6.37 6.19
CA ASN A 202 -15.10 5.90 6.08
C ASN A 202 -14.19 6.57 7.12
N TYR A 203 -13.55 5.79 7.98
CA TYR A 203 -12.63 6.35 8.97
C TYR A 203 -11.26 6.70 8.38
N LEU A 204 -10.86 7.97 8.43
CA LEU A 204 -9.53 8.42 8.05
C LEU A 204 -8.67 8.68 9.29
N ALA A 205 -7.73 7.76 9.55
CA ALA A 205 -6.85 7.86 10.71
C ALA A 205 -5.98 9.13 10.70
N ALA A 206 -5.69 9.70 9.53
CA ALA A 206 -4.97 10.98 9.43
C ALA A 206 -5.77 12.15 10.01
N LEU A 207 -7.10 12.10 9.94
CA LEU A 207 -8.01 13.15 10.39
C LEU A 207 -8.54 12.85 11.80
N GLY A 208 -8.69 11.57 12.14
CA GLY A 208 -9.26 11.12 13.42
C GLY A 208 -10.78 11.10 13.42
N GLU A 209 -11.40 11.04 12.25
CA GLU A 209 -12.82 11.25 12.03
C GLU A 209 -13.32 10.43 10.82
N TYR A 210 -14.65 10.33 10.71
CA TYR A 210 -15.33 9.69 9.59
C TYR A 210 -15.58 10.71 8.48
N THR A 211 -15.36 10.29 7.24
CA THR A 211 -15.62 11.09 6.05
C THR A 211 -16.42 10.28 5.05
N ASP A 212 -17.03 11.01 4.14
CA ASP A 212 -17.46 10.48 2.86
C ASP A 212 -16.26 9.90 2.11
N ASN A 213 -16.53 8.85 1.33
CA ASN A 213 -15.50 8.21 0.56
C ASN A 213 -16.02 7.64 -0.75
N SER A 214 -15.18 7.86 -1.77
CA SER A 214 -15.44 7.47 -3.13
C SER A 214 -14.43 6.46 -3.65
N LYS A 215 -14.80 5.80 -4.74
CA LYS A 215 -13.89 4.95 -5.52
C LYS A 215 -13.97 5.28 -7.00
N ALA A 216 -12.80 5.45 -7.62
CA ALA A 216 -12.70 5.65 -9.06
C ALA A 216 -13.03 4.36 -9.81
N VAL A 217 -13.89 4.44 -10.82
CA VAL A 217 -14.18 3.34 -11.73
C VAL A 217 -13.05 3.30 -12.77
N THR A 218 -11.98 2.56 -12.46
CA THR A 218 -10.73 2.60 -13.23
C THR A 218 -10.86 2.12 -14.67
N SER A 219 -11.94 1.40 -15.00
CA SER A 219 -12.28 1.02 -16.37
C SER A 219 -12.88 2.17 -17.20
N VAL A 220 -13.39 3.23 -16.56
CA VAL A 220 -13.89 4.45 -17.20
C VAL A 220 -12.77 5.48 -17.27
N HIS A 221 -12.23 5.86 -16.12
CA HIS A 221 -11.08 6.77 -16.01
C HIS A 221 -10.06 6.24 -15.00
N PRO A 222 -8.77 6.10 -15.37
CA PRO A 222 -7.73 5.76 -14.40
C PRO A 222 -7.55 6.90 -13.39
N VAL A 223 -6.99 6.61 -12.20
CA VAL A 223 -6.70 7.65 -11.18
C VAL A 223 -5.87 8.82 -11.72
N SER A 224 -4.97 8.55 -12.68
CA SER A 224 -4.16 9.57 -13.34
C SER A 224 -4.95 10.58 -14.16
N TRP A 225 -6.19 10.25 -14.57
CA TRP A 225 -7.07 11.17 -15.27
C TRP A 225 -7.55 12.30 -14.35
N TRP A 226 -7.82 11.98 -13.09
CA TRP A 226 -8.29 12.92 -12.06
C TRP A 226 -7.19 13.83 -11.52
N THR A 227 -5.92 13.49 -11.75
CA THR A 227 -4.77 14.13 -11.11
C THR A 227 -3.78 14.70 -12.12
N ASP A 228 -4.25 14.97 -13.34
CA ASP A 228 -3.53 15.58 -14.48
C ASP A 228 -2.01 15.47 -14.45
N GLY A 229 -1.44 14.45 -15.08
CA GLY A 229 -0.01 14.42 -15.37
C GLY A 229 0.92 14.42 -14.13
N LEU A 230 0.38 14.46 -12.92
CA LEU A 230 1.02 13.98 -11.68
C LEU A 230 1.11 12.43 -11.69
N THR A 231 1.33 11.87 -12.88
CA THR A 231 2.16 10.70 -13.18
C THR A 231 3.60 10.84 -12.68
N ALA A 232 3.95 11.93 -11.98
CA ALA A 232 5.13 12.03 -11.12
C ALA A 232 4.88 11.67 -9.62
N ALA A 233 3.65 11.40 -9.19
CA ALA A 233 3.36 10.96 -7.82
C ALA A 233 2.51 9.68 -7.69
N LEU A 234 1.83 9.21 -8.74
CA LEU A 234 1.04 7.97 -8.69
C LEU A 234 1.17 7.07 -9.92
N THR A 235 2.33 7.08 -10.60
CA THR A 235 2.78 5.82 -11.20
C THR A 235 3.01 4.84 -10.05
N HIS A 236 1.97 4.07 -9.73
CA HIS A 236 2.13 2.76 -9.15
C HIS A 236 2.78 1.84 -10.20
N THR A 237 3.97 2.23 -10.69
CA THR A 237 5.05 1.26 -10.57
C THR A 237 5.00 0.85 -9.13
N THR A 238 4.83 -0.44 -8.90
CA THR A 238 5.25 -1.04 -7.65
C THR A 238 6.72 -0.66 -7.46
N THR A 239 6.96 0.54 -6.96
CA THR A 239 8.20 0.87 -6.29
C THR A 239 8.08 0.02 -5.05
N SER A 240 8.51 -1.24 -5.21
CA SER A 240 8.84 -2.13 -4.13
C SER A 240 9.88 -1.34 -3.34
N TYR A 241 9.43 -0.50 -2.39
CA TYR A 241 10.28 0.00 -1.33
C TYR A 241 10.84 -1.27 -0.72
N ALA A 242 12.10 -1.54 -1.03
CA ALA A 242 12.70 -2.83 -0.75
C ALA A 242 12.79 -3.09 0.77
N TYR A 243 12.45 -2.09 1.59
CA TYR A 243 12.95 -1.90 2.95
C TYR A 243 11.98 -1.18 3.91
N SER A 244 10.65 -1.19 3.71
CA SER A 244 9.69 -0.53 4.62
C SER A 244 9.04 -1.46 5.67
N SER A 245 9.66 -2.59 5.99
CA SER A 245 9.10 -3.58 6.94
C SER A 245 10.14 -4.11 7.94
N TYR A 246 11.12 -3.28 8.32
CA TYR A 246 12.08 -3.72 9.31
C TYR A 246 11.43 -3.91 10.67
N LYS A 247 11.97 -4.87 11.42
CA LYS A 247 11.54 -5.22 12.77
C LYS A 247 12.71 -5.07 13.74
N LYS A 248 12.39 -4.71 14.98
CA LYS A 248 13.33 -4.75 16.11
C LYS A 248 14.06 -6.10 16.13
N GLY A 249 15.37 -6.06 16.34
CA GLY A 249 16.23 -7.24 16.39
C GLY A 249 16.88 -7.62 15.07
N GLN A 250 16.42 -7.09 13.93
CA GLN A 250 17.06 -7.29 12.63
C GLN A 250 18.38 -6.50 12.52
N HIS A 251 19.17 -6.81 11.50
CA HIS A 251 20.43 -6.15 11.21
C HIS A 251 20.38 -5.51 9.83
N VAL A 252 21.03 -4.35 9.71
CA VAL A 252 21.13 -3.62 8.46
C VAL A 252 22.56 -3.21 8.18
N TYR A 253 22.90 -3.16 6.90
CA TYR A 253 24.11 -2.53 6.41
C TYR A 253 23.80 -1.08 6.06
N LEU A 254 24.47 -0.13 6.73
CA LEU A 254 24.34 1.30 6.45
C LEU A 254 25.10 1.66 5.18
N HIS A 255 24.45 2.37 4.26
CA HIS A 255 25.03 2.67 2.95
C HIS A 255 26.11 3.76 3.03
N LYS A 256 26.93 3.86 1.99
CA LYS A 256 27.90 4.96 1.85
C LYS A 256 27.21 6.33 1.71
N GLY A 257 26.02 6.34 1.10
CA GLY A 257 25.21 7.54 0.83
C GLY A 257 24.50 8.12 2.05
N ALA A 258 24.45 7.38 3.16
CA ALA A 258 23.85 7.79 4.43
C ALA A 258 24.68 8.89 5.12
N THR A 259 24.69 10.08 4.53
CA THR A 259 25.50 11.23 4.95
C THR A 259 24.88 11.97 6.13
N LYS A 260 23.57 11.84 6.33
CA LYS A 260 22.81 12.45 7.41
C LYS A 260 21.94 11.40 8.09
N ASP A 261 21.67 11.61 9.36
CA ASP A 261 20.67 10.86 10.11
C ASP A 261 19.27 11.40 9.84
N ALA A 262 18.24 10.78 10.43
CA ALA A 262 16.85 11.20 10.25
C ALA A 262 16.57 12.61 10.80
N ASP A 263 17.41 13.13 11.69
CA ASP A 263 17.29 14.49 12.24
C ASP A 263 18.13 15.51 11.44
N GLY A 264 18.71 15.09 10.29
CA GLY A 264 19.50 15.93 9.39
C GLY A 264 20.95 16.17 9.81
N LYS A 265 21.41 15.54 10.89
CA LYS A 265 22.77 15.69 11.41
C LYS A 265 23.74 14.74 10.69
N ALA A 266 24.97 15.19 10.46
CA ALA A 266 25.96 14.43 9.70
C ALA A 266 26.33 13.09 10.36
N ILE A 267 26.49 12.06 9.53
CA ILE A 267 27.04 10.74 9.90
C ILE A 267 28.48 10.67 9.37
N ALA A 268 29.43 10.36 10.25
CA ALA A 268 30.85 10.32 9.91
C ALA A 268 31.17 9.26 8.86
N ALA A 269 32.19 9.51 8.03
CA ALA A 269 32.59 8.57 6.98
C ALA A 269 32.92 7.18 7.50
N ALA A 270 33.58 7.11 8.67
CA ALA A 270 33.94 5.88 9.33
C ALA A 270 32.73 5.08 9.83
N ASP A 271 31.57 5.71 10.08
CA ASP A 271 30.38 5.04 10.63
C ASP A 271 29.44 4.51 9.54
N ARG A 272 29.67 4.89 8.30
CA ARG A 272 28.97 4.37 7.12
C ARG A 272 29.56 3.03 6.70
N GLN A 273 28.87 2.29 5.84
CA GLN A 273 29.35 1.01 5.31
C GLN A 273 29.63 -0.05 6.38
N LYS A 274 28.85 0.00 7.47
CA LYS A 274 28.92 -0.92 8.62
C LYS A 274 27.58 -1.61 8.86
N PHE A 275 27.63 -2.74 9.55
CA PHE A 275 26.43 -3.43 10.01
C PHE A 275 26.01 -2.93 11.39
N TYR A 276 24.73 -2.63 11.54
CA TYR A 276 24.13 -2.23 12.81
C TYR A 276 22.92 -3.10 13.13
N LYS A 277 22.65 -3.28 14.43
CA LYS A 277 21.42 -3.91 14.91
C LYS A 277 20.34 -2.85 15.07
N ILE A 278 19.14 -3.14 14.58
CA ILE A 278 17.95 -2.33 14.81
C ILE A 278 17.43 -2.65 16.21
N THR A 279 17.35 -1.66 17.09
CA THR A 279 16.74 -1.83 18.43
C THR A 279 15.35 -1.23 18.53
N GLN A 280 15.04 -0.25 17.68
CA GLN A 280 13.73 0.37 17.58
C GLN A 280 13.42 0.72 16.13
N VAL A 281 12.13 0.75 15.82
CA VAL A 281 11.60 1.26 14.56
C VAL A 281 10.49 2.24 14.87
N LYS A 282 10.34 3.28 14.07
CA LYS A 282 9.19 4.18 14.13
C LYS A 282 8.71 4.51 12.72
N SER A 283 7.41 4.67 12.57
CA SER A 283 6.82 5.14 11.32
C SER A 283 7.20 6.60 11.10
N VAL A 284 7.60 6.94 9.87
CA VAL A 284 7.88 8.31 9.44
C VAL A 284 7.39 8.48 8.01
N THR A 285 7.22 9.72 7.57
CA THR A 285 7.02 10.04 6.16
C THR A 285 8.08 11.05 5.78
N GLN A 286 9.30 10.55 5.54
CA GLN A 286 10.49 11.40 5.34
C GLN A 286 11.32 10.86 4.17
N SER A 287 11.64 11.73 3.21
CA SER A 287 12.32 11.35 1.96
C SER A 287 11.59 10.18 1.26
N LYS A 288 12.28 9.08 0.96
CA LYS A 288 11.75 7.85 0.36
C LYS A 288 11.49 6.76 1.42
N SER A 289 11.39 7.14 2.69
CA SER A 289 11.30 6.23 3.83
C SER A 289 9.97 6.35 4.56
N GLN A 290 9.34 5.20 4.79
CA GLN A 290 8.15 5.05 5.64
C GLN A 290 8.51 4.67 7.09
N GLN A 291 9.79 4.41 7.34
CA GLN A 291 10.31 3.94 8.61
C GLN A 291 11.67 4.57 8.90
N ALA A 292 11.88 4.99 10.14
CA ALA A 292 13.21 5.29 10.67
C ALA A 292 13.65 4.13 11.57
N LEU A 293 14.95 3.84 11.53
CA LEU A 293 15.60 2.72 12.22
C LEU A 293 16.55 3.26 13.26
N TYR A 294 16.35 2.90 14.53
CA TYR A 294 17.35 3.22 15.54
C TYR A 294 18.46 2.17 15.50
N LEU A 295 19.65 2.61 15.14
CA LEU A 295 20.82 1.76 14.92
C LEU A 295 21.70 1.74 16.16
N ALA A 296 21.68 0.63 16.91
CA ALA A 296 22.53 0.48 18.10
C ALA A 296 24.01 0.44 17.71
N GLY A 297 24.83 1.24 18.41
CA GLY A 297 26.24 1.45 18.09
C GLY A 297 26.50 2.71 17.27
N LEU A 298 25.55 3.10 16.39
CA LEU A 298 25.51 4.46 15.84
C LEU A 298 24.81 5.42 16.80
N ASN A 299 23.82 4.91 17.55
CA ASN A 299 22.97 5.61 18.53
C ASN A 299 22.13 6.74 17.90
N ARG A 300 21.67 6.52 16.66
CA ARG A 300 20.92 7.50 15.88
C ARG A 300 19.79 6.83 15.09
N TRP A 301 18.79 7.63 14.77
CA TRP A 301 17.73 7.25 13.82
C TRP A 301 18.24 7.45 12.40
N VAL A 302 18.10 6.44 11.55
CA VAL A 302 18.43 6.52 10.13
C VAL A 302 17.21 6.17 9.30
N LEU A 303 17.01 6.85 8.18
CA LEU A 303 15.92 6.56 7.26
C LEU A 303 16.10 5.17 6.62
N SER A 304 15.01 4.43 6.46
CA SER A 304 15.05 3.05 5.92
C SER A 304 15.69 2.93 4.53
N GLU A 305 15.66 4.00 3.73
CA GLU A 305 16.28 4.06 2.39
C GLU A 305 17.80 3.97 2.41
N ASP A 306 18.42 4.41 3.50
CA ASP A 306 19.87 4.48 3.67
C ASP A 306 20.48 3.16 4.15
N ALA A 307 19.66 2.11 4.27
CA ALA A 307 20.04 0.85 4.89
C ALA A 307 19.53 -0.37 4.09
N THR A 308 20.28 -1.47 4.14
CA THR A 308 19.85 -2.76 3.54
C THR A 308 19.82 -3.85 4.59
N GLY A 309 18.69 -4.57 4.66
CA GLY A 309 18.49 -5.66 5.61
C GLY A 309 19.20 -6.94 5.24
N TYR A 310 19.88 -7.54 6.21
CA TYR A 310 20.43 -8.88 6.07
C TYR A 310 20.20 -9.70 7.33
N TRP A 311 19.98 -11.00 7.14
CA TRP A 311 20.15 -11.94 8.24
C TRP A 311 21.64 -11.97 8.63
N VAL A 312 21.91 -11.87 9.93
CA VAL A 312 23.27 -11.87 10.52
C VAL A 312 23.27 -12.83 11.72
N GLY A 313 24.43 -13.40 12.03
CA GLY A 313 24.57 -14.38 13.10
C GLY A 313 24.38 -15.80 12.60
N GLN A 314 23.92 -16.71 13.46
CA GLN A 314 24.17 -18.14 13.27
C GLN A 314 22.89 -18.98 13.19
N HIS A 315 21.97 -18.80 12.23
CA HIS A 315 20.70 -19.53 12.37
C HIS A 315 20.02 -20.06 11.08
N GLY A 316 19.69 -21.36 11.07
CA GLY A 316 18.29 -21.84 10.98
C GLY A 316 17.65 -22.11 9.61
N SER A 317 16.32 -22.17 9.64
CA SER A 317 15.42 -22.32 8.51
C SER A 317 14.77 -20.98 8.20
N PHE A 318 14.52 -20.72 6.92
CA PHE A 318 14.01 -19.46 6.40
C PHE A 318 12.82 -19.72 5.49
N ASN A 319 11.74 -18.98 5.68
CA ASN A 319 10.59 -19.01 4.78
C ASN A 319 10.83 -18.01 3.66
N LEU A 320 10.82 -18.46 2.41
CA LEU A 320 11.07 -17.60 1.26
C LEU A 320 9.81 -16.84 0.85
N LYS A 321 9.95 -15.54 0.60
CA LYS A 321 8.88 -14.66 0.13
C LYS A 321 8.83 -14.57 -1.39
N LYS A 322 9.93 -14.92 -2.06
CA LYS A 322 10.12 -14.76 -3.51
C LYS A 322 10.96 -15.92 -4.05
N LYS A 323 10.87 -16.15 -5.37
CA LYS A 323 11.79 -17.03 -6.08
C LYS A 323 13.24 -16.59 -5.86
N LEU A 324 14.11 -17.53 -5.50
CA LEU A 324 15.54 -17.29 -5.33
C LEU A 324 16.36 -18.33 -6.10
N TYR A 325 17.23 -17.86 -6.97
CA TYR A 325 18.22 -18.72 -7.64
C TYR A 325 19.30 -19.17 -6.67
N VAL A 326 19.77 -20.40 -6.88
CA VAL A 326 20.90 -20.98 -6.16
C VAL A 326 22.20 -20.65 -6.91
N TYR A 327 23.23 -20.30 -6.15
CA TYR A 327 24.56 -19.98 -6.67
C TYR A 327 25.61 -20.91 -6.09
N SER A 328 26.65 -21.20 -6.87
CA SER A 328 27.73 -22.07 -6.41
C SER A 328 28.72 -21.36 -5.47
N ASN A 329 28.72 -20.03 -5.43
CA ASN A 329 29.63 -19.23 -4.62
C ASN A 329 28.91 -18.16 -3.78
N SER A 330 29.57 -17.70 -2.72
CA SER A 330 29.03 -16.69 -1.80
C SER A 330 29.03 -15.27 -2.36
N SER A 331 29.67 -15.01 -3.50
CA SER A 331 29.55 -13.74 -4.23
C SER A 331 28.25 -13.63 -5.03
N LEU A 332 27.57 -14.76 -5.29
CA LEU A 332 26.40 -14.88 -6.16
C LEU A 332 26.68 -14.51 -7.62
N THR A 333 27.86 -14.88 -8.14
CA THR A 333 28.23 -14.58 -9.54
C THR A 333 27.91 -15.71 -10.51
N LYS A 334 27.84 -16.97 -10.04
CA LYS A 334 27.60 -18.15 -10.87
C LYS A 334 26.35 -18.90 -10.41
N LYS A 335 25.26 -18.81 -11.19
CA LYS A 335 24.02 -19.56 -10.98
C LYS A 335 24.27 -21.05 -11.23
N THR A 336 23.62 -21.93 -10.46
CA THR A 336 23.68 -23.38 -10.68
C THR A 336 22.60 -23.88 -11.65
N GLY A 337 21.62 -23.04 -11.98
CA GLY A 337 20.39 -23.43 -12.70
C GLY A 337 19.24 -23.82 -11.75
N SER A 338 19.55 -24.23 -10.52
CA SER A 338 18.54 -24.53 -9.50
C SER A 338 17.95 -23.26 -8.88
N TYR A 339 16.74 -23.36 -8.36
CA TYR A 339 16.05 -22.27 -7.65
C TYR A 339 15.06 -22.82 -6.63
N TYR A 340 14.70 -21.97 -5.68
CA TYR A 340 13.56 -22.15 -4.79
C TYR A 340 12.44 -21.18 -5.20
N VAL A 341 11.21 -21.46 -4.82
CA VAL A 341 10.02 -20.64 -5.09
C VAL A 341 9.52 -19.94 -3.81
N ALA A 342 8.59 -18.98 -3.98
CA ALA A 342 7.94 -18.35 -2.83
C ALA A 342 7.14 -19.40 -2.03
N GLY A 343 7.20 -19.33 -0.70
CA GLY A 343 6.59 -20.31 0.21
C GLY A 343 7.55 -21.42 0.68
N ASP A 344 8.66 -21.65 -0.03
CA ASP A 344 9.63 -22.68 0.37
C ASP A 344 10.26 -22.36 1.73
N THR A 345 10.49 -23.40 2.54
CA THR A 345 11.30 -23.30 3.75
C THR A 345 12.68 -23.89 3.51
N VAL A 346 13.72 -23.05 3.57
CA VAL A 346 15.11 -23.46 3.31
C VAL A 346 15.92 -23.49 4.59
N ALA A 347 16.63 -24.59 4.84
CA ALA A 347 17.59 -24.68 5.94
C ALA A 347 18.99 -24.24 5.46
N GLY A 348 19.66 -23.37 6.21
CA GLY A 348 21.00 -22.95 5.86
C GLY A 348 21.73 -22.17 6.95
N LYS A 349 23.06 -22.07 6.78
CA LYS A 349 23.92 -21.25 7.64
C LYS A 349 24.11 -19.88 7.01
N VAL A 350 23.91 -18.84 7.80
CA VAL A 350 24.21 -17.48 7.34
C VAL A 350 25.72 -17.24 7.34
N VAL A 351 26.26 -16.77 6.22
CA VAL A 351 27.68 -16.48 6.03
C VAL A 351 27.86 -15.11 5.39
N LYS A 352 28.97 -14.45 5.69
CA LYS A 352 29.30 -13.15 5.10
C LYS A 352 29.72 -13.33 3.63
N ALA A 353 29.33 -12.39 2.76
CA ALA A 353 29.84 -12.35 1.40
C ALA A 353 31.33 -11.95 1.40
N PRO A 354 32.11 -12.30 0.37
CA PRO A 354 33.53 -11.92 0.30
C PRO A 354 33.76 -10.42 0.37
N SER A 355 32.83 -9.61 -0.17
CA SER A 355 32.90 -8.15 -0.08
C SER A 355 32.76 -7.59 1.33
N GLY A 356 32.29 -8.39 2.29
CA GLY A 356 32.02 -7.96 3.65
C GLY A 356 30.76 -7.07 3.80
N LYS A 357 30.05 -6.74 2.72
CA LYS A 357 28.94 -5.75 2.71
C LYS A 357 27.55 -6.38 2.69
N SER A 358 27.46 -7.70 2.71
CA SER A 358 26.20 -8.44 2.61
C SER A 358 26.34 -9.87 3.16
N TYR A 359 25.22 -10.56 3.32
CA TYR A 359 25.19 -11.95 3.82
C TYR A 359 24.50 -12.91 2.85
N ARG A 360 24.78 -14.21 3.01
CA ARG A 360 24.26 -15.33 2.23
C ARG A 360 23.70 -16.41 3.13
N ILE A 361 22.70 -17.13 2.66
CA ILE A 361 22.24 -18.38 3.28
C ILE A 361 22.92 -19.53 2.52
N LYS A 362 23.88 -20.20 3.16
CA LYS A 362 24.53 -21.41 2.64
C LYS A 362 23.65 -22.62 2.95
N THR A 363 23.02 -23.16 1.91
CA THR A 363 22.20 -24.38 1.94
C THR A 363 23.01 -25.57 1.45
N LYS A 364 22.39 -26.77 1.44
CA LYS A 364 23.00 -27.96 0.81
C LYS A 364 23.17 -27.82 -0.71
N LEU A 365 22.30 -27.06 -1.37
CA LEU A 365 22.31 -26.88 -2.83
C LEU A 365 23.25 -25.75 -3.29
N GLY A 366 23.68 -24.88 -2.37
CA GLY A 366 24.49 -23.70 -2.69
C GLY A 366 24.08 -22.48 -1.88
N TYR A 367 24.36 -21.29 -2.40
CA TYR A 367 24.18 -20.01 -1.74
C TYR A 367 22.96 -19.25 -2.25
N LEU A 368 22.20 -18.67 -1.32
CA LEU A 368 21.11 -17.73 -1.58
C LEU A 368 21.44 -16.36 -0.98
N SER A 369 20.75 -15.31 -1.43
CA SER A 369 20.79 -14.01 -0.77
C SER A 369 20.17 -14.11 0.64
N ALA A 370 20.85 -13.55 1.65
CA ALA A 370 20.29 -13.41 3.00
C ALA A 370 19.58 -12.06 3.21
N ASN A 371 19.22 -11.36 2.13
CA ASN A 371 18.50 -10.10 2.25
C ASN A 371 17.08 -10.37 2.79
N THR A 372 16.68 -9.62 3.81
CA THR A 372 15.40 -9.77 4.53
C THR A 372 14.18 -9.50 3.64
N LYS A 373 14.37 -8.86 2.48
CA LYS A 373 13.35 -8.70 1.43
C LYS A 373 12.86 -10.03 0.86
N TYR A 374 13.73 -11.05 0.83
CA TYR A 374 13.43 -12.31 0.13
C TYR A 374 13.02 -13.45 1.05
N SER A 375 13.17 -13.29 2.36
CA SER A 375 12.89 -14.35 3.32
C SER A 375 12.53 -13.79 4.69
N ASP A 376 11.91 -14.62 5.53
CA ASP A 376 11.76 -14.45 6.97
C ASP A 376 12.36 -15.63 7.73
N HIS A 377 12.64 -15.46 9.03
CA HIS A 377 12.93 -16.59 9.89
C HIS A 377 11.73 -17.54 9.95
N ALA A 378 11.99 -18.84 9.89
CA ALA A 378 10.94 -19.84 10.03
C ALA A 378 10.51 -20.06 11.50
N TYR A 379 11.12 -19.36 12.45
CA TYR A 379 10.89 -19.51 13.88
C TYR A 379 10.42 -18.20 14.52
N TYR A 380 9.61 -18.32 15.57
CA TYR A 380 9.39 -17.21 16.51
C TYR A 380 10.72 -16.85 17.19
N GLU A 381 10.97 -15.56 17.38
CA GLU A 381 12.21 -15.01 17.98
C GLU A 381 11.98 -14.44 19.38
N SER A 382 10.72 -14.26 19.78
CA SER A 382 10.28 -13.76 21.07
C SER A 382 9.04 -14.54 21.51
N LEU A 383 8.69 -14.42 22.79
CA LEU A 383 7.46 -14.97 23.36
C LEU A 383 6.31 -13.99 23.14
N GLY A 384 5.16 -14.50 22.72
CA GLY A 384 3.90 -13.75 22.66
C GLY A 384 3.41 -13.33 24.04
N ALA A 385 2.63 -12.24 24.10
CA ALA A 385 2.15 -11.65 25.35
C ALA A 385 1.35 -12.63 26.21
N ASN A 386 0.54 -13.48 25.55
CA ASN A 386 -0.35 -14.43 26.22
C ASN A 386 0.38 -15.70 26.70
N LYS A 387 1.67 -15.88 26.36
CA LYS A 387 2.48 -17.04 26.77
C LYS A 387 1.84 -18.40 26.48
N VAL A 388 1.09 -18.48 25.39
CA VAL A 388 0.47 -19.70 24.88
C VAL A 388 0.84 -19.88 23.40
N ILE A 389 0.85 -21.13 22.95
CA ILE A 389 0.98 -21.49 21.54
C ILE A 389 -0.05 -22.55 21.18
N THR A 390 -0.51 -22.55 19.94
CA THR A 390 -1.41 -23.58 19.39
C THR A 390 -0.69 -24.37 18.32
N THR A 391 -0.78 -25.71 18.38
CA THR A 391 -0.14 -26.60 17.40
C THR A 391 -0.90 -26.57 16.07
N LYS A 392 -0.17 -26.39 14.95
CA LYS A 392 -0.73 -26.43 13.58
C LYS A 392 -0.70 -27.83 12.97
N LYS A 393 0.14 -28.70 13.54
CA LYS A 393 0.36 -30.10 13.13
C LYS A 393 0.60 -30.93 14.39
N PRO A 394 0.45 -32.26 14.33
CA PRO A 394 0.90 -33.11 15.41
C PRO A 394 2.41 -32.94 15.64
N ILE A 395 2.81 -32.70 16.88
CA ILE A 395 4.21 -32.54 17.28
C ILE A 395 4.54 -33.42 18.49
N TYR A 396 5.82 -33.55 18.81
CA TYR A 396 6.26 -34.20 20.04
C TYR A 396 6.80 -33.16 21.01
N GLU A 397 6.53 -33.37 22.29
CA GLU A 397 7.30 -32.78 23.39
C GLU A 397 8.63 -33.51 23.55
N TYR A 398 9.63 -32.79 24.06
CA TYR A 398 10.97 -33.33 24.27
C TYR A 398 11.49 -33.03 25.67
N THR A 399 12.19 -34.00 26.28
CA THR A 399 12.91 -33.81 27.55
C THR A 399 14.21 -33.02 27.40
N ARG A 400 14.75 -32.92 26.18
CA ARG A 400 15.98 -32.18 25.88
C ARG A 400 15.80 -31.34 24.62
N SER A 401 16.39 -30.16 24.62
CA SER A 401 16.38 -29.20 23.49
C SER A 401 17.14 -29.67 22.24
N SER A 402 17.65 -30.91 22.22
CA SER A 402 18.29 -31.51 21.04
C SER A 402 17.29 -32.04 20.01
N PHE A 403 16.02 -32.27 20.41
CA PHE A 403 14.95 -32.82 19.57
C PHE A 403 15.25 -34.21 18.96
N LYS A 404 16.16 -34.98 19.60
CA LYS A 404 16.43 -36.37 19.19
C LYS A 404 15.19 -37.24 19.44
N LYS A 405 14.95 -38.24 18.58
CA LYS A 405 13.82 -39.18 18.70
C LYS A 405 13.76 -39.86 20.08
N ALA A 406 14.91 -40.22 20.64
CA ALA A 406 15.03 -40.83 21.98
C ALA A 406 14.57 -39.93 23.14
N ASN A 407 14.43 -38.62 22.93
CA ASN A 407 13.99 -37.67 23.94
C ASN A 407 12.50 -37.29 23.81
N ARG A 408 11.76 -37.93 22.89
CA ARG A 408 10.33 -37.68 22.70
C ARG A 408 9.55 -38.20 23.90
N THR A 409 8.58 -37.42 24.36
CA THR A 409 7.63 -37.85 25.39
C THR A 409 6.23 -37.93 24.79
N THR A 410 5.48 -36.85 24.87
CA THR A 410 4.07 -36.79 24.52
C THR A 410 3.91 -36.40 23.07
N ARG A 411 3.04 -37.11 22.34
CA ARG A 411 2.59 -36.67 21.01
C ARG A 411 1.39 -35.73 21.20
N VAL A 412 1.61 -34.46 20.92
CA VAL A 412 0.58 -33.42 20.98
C VAL A 412 -0.19 -33.38 19.67
N ALA A 413 -1.51 -33.40 19.75
CA ALA A 413 -2.39 -33.33 18.57
C ALA A 413 -2.31 -31.95 17.89
N LYS A 414 -2.89 -31.83 16.70
CA LYS A 414 -3.12 -30.53 16.04
C LYS A 414 -4.23 -29.78 16.80
N GLY A 415 -4.11 -28.45 16.91
CA GLY A 415 -5.10 -27.60 17.57
C GLY A 415 -4.97 -27.55 19.09
N THR A 416 -3.97 -28.23 19.66
CA THR A 416 -3.73 -28.22 21.11
C THR A 416 -3.04 -26.92 21.51
N THR A 417 -3.59 -26.26 22.53
CA THR A 417 -2.98 -25.10 23.18
C THR A 417 -2.00 -25.55 24.26
N LEU A 418 -0.77 -25.03 24.23
CA LEU A 418 0.29 -25.30 25.18
C LEU A 418 0.74 -24.00 25.85
N THR A 419 0.94 -24.03 27.17
CA THR A 419 1.48 -22.90 27.92
C THR A 419 3.01 -22.90 27.84
N VAL A 420 3.60 -21.75 27.52
CA VAL A 420 5.04 -21.57 27.31
C VAL A 420 5.62 -20.56 28.31
N THR A 421 6.73 -20.92 28.95
CA THR A 421 7.40 -20.06 29.95
C THR A 421 8.57 -19.27 29.36
N GLY A 422 9.05 -19.66 28.18
CA GLY A 422 10.12 -18.94 27.51
C GLY A 422 10.44 -19.49 26.13
N ILE A 423 11.27 -18.74 25.41
CA ILE A 423 11.83 -19.14 24.13
C ILE A 423 13.35 -19.17 24.24
N LYS A 424 13.97 -20.24 23.75
CA LYS A 424 15.41 -20.45 23.82
C LYS A 424 15.98 -20.78 22.45
N ARG A 425 17.30 -20.60 22.33
CA ARG A 425 18.06 -20.75 21.09
C ARG A 425 19.02 -21.92 21.17
N ARG A 426 19.11 -22.72 20.10
CA ARG A 426 20.14 -23.75 19.90
C ARG A 426 21.35 -23.17 19.16
N SER A 427 22.51 -23.81 19.33
CA SER A 427 23.74 -23.50 18.57
C SER A 427 23.57 -23.65 17.06
N THR A 428 22.63 -24.48 16.60
CA THR A 428 22.35 -24.68 15.17
C THR A 428 21.58 -23.54 14.53
N GLY A 429 20.88 -22.73 15.32
CA GLY A 429 19.93 -21.79 14.76
C GLY A 429 18.53 -21.82 15.28
N SER A 430 18.04 -23.03 15.48
CA SER A 430 16.63 -23.26 15.72
C SER A 430 16.21 -22.68 17.07
N ARG A 431 14.98 -22.18 17.12
CA ARG A 431 14.33 -21.75 18.36
C ARG A 431 13.37 -22.83 18.84
N TYR A 432 13.19 -22.87 20.15
CA TYR A 432 12.28 -23.77 20.81
C TYR A 432 11.60 -23.08 21.99
N PHE A 433 10.35 -23.43 22.23
CA PHE A 433 9.63 -23.01 23.41
C PHE A 433 9.94 -23.95 24.57
N VAL A 434 10.00 -23.38 25.76
CA VAL A 434 10.00 -24.08 27.05
C VAL A 434 8.56 -24.11 27.52
N LEU A 435 8.01 -25.30 27.72
CA LEU A 435 6.65 -25.49 28.22
C LEU A 435 6.61 -25.32 29.74
N SER A 436 5.44 -24.98 30.29
CA SER A 436 5.21 -24.91 31.74
C SER A 436 5.50 -26.24 32.46
N ASN A 437 5.32 -27.37 31.78
CA ASN A 437 5.62 -28.71 32.28
C ASN A 437 7.13 -29.07 32.20
N GLY A 438 8.00 -28.11 31.88
CA GLY A 438 9.46 -28.31 31.79
C GLY A 438 9.94 -29.03 30.52
N LYS A 439 9.05 -29.38 29.59
CA LYS A 439 9.41 -29.97 28.29
C LYS A 439 9.65 -28.91 27.22
N TYR A 440 10.08 -29.35 26.04
CA TYR A 440 10.42 -28.49 24.92
C TYR A 440 9.66 -28.84 23.66
N VAL A 441 9.25 -27.82 22.91
CA VAL A 441 8.65 -27.96 21.57
C VAL A 441 9.26 -26.98 20.58
N THR A 442 9.15 -27.27 19.29
CA THR A 442 9.73 -26.40 18.24
C THR A 442 9.04 -25.04 18.25
N ALA A 443 9.79 -23.96 18.05
CA ALA A 443 9.22 -22.62 17.83
C ALA A 443 9.04 -22.31 16.35
N GLN A 444 9.02 -23.33 15.49
CA GLN A 444 8.90 -23.16 14.04
C GLN A 444 7.45 -22.89 13.64
N MET A 445 7.22 -21.78 12.93
CA MET A 445 5.88 -21.28 12.56
C MET A 445 5.08 -22.24 11.67
N ALA A 446 5.74 -23.20 11.03
CA ALA A 446 5.08 -24.27 10.26
C ALA A 446 4.36 -25.30 11.15
N TYR A 447 4.71 -25.36 12.45
CA TYR A 447 4.21 -26.36 13.40
C TYR A 447 3.38 -25.75 14.52
N VAL A 448 3.56 -24.46 14.82
CA VAL A 448 2.89 -23.77 15.93
C VAL A 448 2.53 -22.34 15.53
N THR A 449 1.52 -21.77 16.18
CA THR A 449 1.20 -20.34 16.15
C THR A 449 1.13 -19.80 17.57
N GLU A 450 1.56 -18.56 17.77
CA GLU A 450 1.17 -17.79 18.96
C GLU A 450 -0.25 -17.23 18.78
#